data_AF-A0A811LID6-F1
#
_entry.id   AF-A0A811LID6-F1
#
_cell.length_a   1.000
_cell.length_b   1.000
_cell.length_c   1.000
_cell.angle_alpha   90.00
_cell.angle_beta   90.00
_cell.angle_gamma   90.00
#
_symmetry.space_group_name_H-M   'P 1'
#
loop_
_entity.id
_entity.type
_entity.pdbx_description
1 polymer ?
#
loop_
_entity_poly.entity_id
_entity_poly.type
_entity_poly.pdbx_seq_one_letter_code
_entity_poly.pdbx_strand_id
1 'polypeptide(L)'
;MGSALCKREKIVDEVAEIANKTIEKELKKDRIQERKTIKVLLLGSADSGKSTIAKQMRILHAHGFNESELINYRYMIFTNMVVIYHHLCRGCQALNVPVNEDEQDLYEKFLNKHLKILDFLDDDIIVSLAQMRNSQFTKEGLKHVEKFYMPDNSLYLFANAHRILDQNYHPTEIDIIHARASTTGVYEIGFQFRNFYIRLIDVGGQKTERRKWIHCFENVTAVLFVTALSCYDQFLEEEPTKNCLEDSVELFNCMYNNEYLRKCNFILFLNKTDILERKVEHSSFSKYFPNYSEKEKYEEVRDYIKELFTEAEVDDTRHIYLHFTNATDRGNIDFVFGAACDIILQNNLNKAGMN
;
A
#
# COMPACT_ATOMS: atom_id res chain seq x y z
N MET A 1 -24.02 7.12 65.37
CA MET A 1 -23.35 7.42 64.08
C MET A 1 -22.93 6.18 63.28
N GLY A 2 -22.85 4.96 63.86
CA GLY A 2 -22.37 3.76 63.14
C GLY A 2 -23.30 3.13 62.08
N SER A 3 -24.63 3.31 62.16
CA SER A 3 -25.56 2.65 61.21
C SER A 3 -25.60 3.31 59.83
N ALA A 4 -25.28 4.61 59.73
CA ALA A 4 -25.24 5.34 58.46
C ALA A 4 -23.96 5.05 57.65
N LEU A 5 -22.84 4.77 58.33
CA LEU A 5 -21.57 4.35 57.71
C LEU A 5 -21.66 2.93 57.13
N CYS A 6 -22.21 1.97 57.87
CA CYS A 6 -22.39 0.58 57.41
C CYS A 6 -23.37 0.46 56.21
N LYS A 7 -24.39 1.34 56.14
CA LYS A 7 -25.28 1.41 54.96
C LYS A 7 -24.58 1.99 53.73
N ARG A 8 -23.69 2.98 53.91
CA ARG A 8 -22.89 3.54 52.82
C ARG A 8 -21.89 2.53 52.26
N GLU A 9 -21.20 1.79 53.13
CA GLU A 9 -20.28 0.71 52.70
C GLU A 9 -21.02 -0.38 51.90
N LYS A 10 -22.18 -0.85 52.38
CA LYS A 10 -22.99 -1.84 51.64
C LYS A 10 -23.44 -1.36 50.25
N ILE A 11 -23.83 -0.09 50.13
CA ILE A 11 -24.23 0.49 48.83
C ILE A 11 -23.02 0.61 47.89
N VAL A 12 -21.84 0.96 48.42
CA VAL A 12 -20.60 1.02 47.63
C VAL A 12 -20.20 -0.39 47.15
N ASP A 13 -20.32 -1.41 48.00
CA ASP A 13 -20.05 -2.80 47.65
C ASP A 13 -21.04 -3.34 46.58
N GLU A 14 -22.34 -3.04 46.70
CA GLU A 14 -23.34 -3.42 45.69
C GLU A 14 -23.09 -2.74 44.34
N VAL A 15 -22.73 -1.46 44.33
CA VAL A 15 -22.40 -0.73 43.10
C VAL A 15 -21.12 -1.30 42.46
N ALA A 16 -20.11 -1.63 43.27
CA ALA A 16 -18.88 -2.26 42.79
C ALA A 16 -19.14 -3.67 42.23
N GLU A 17 -20.03 -4.46 42.85
CA GLU A 17 -20.39 -5.79 42.36
C GLU A 17 -21.16 -5.74 41.02
N ILE A 18 -22.05 -4.75 40.85
CA ILE A 18 -22.75 -4.51 39.58
C ILE A 18 -21.76 -4.06 38.49
N ALA A 19 -20.83 -3.16 38.81
CA ALA A 19 -19.78 -2.73 37.88
C ALA A 19 -18.89 -3.91 37.47
N ASN A 20 -18.44 -4.73 38.42
CA ASN A 20 -17.65 -5.94 38.15
C ASN A 20 -18.39 -6.94 37.27
N LYS A 21 -19.66 -7.23 37.55
CA LYS A 21 -20.47 -8.12 36.70
C LYS A 21 -20.65 -7.57 35.28
N THR A 22 -20.75 -6.26 35.13
CA THR A 22 -20.85 -5.61 33.82
C THR A 22 -19.54 -5.74 33.05
N ILE A 23 -18.40 -5.44 33.69
CA ILE A 23 -17.05 -5.60 33.13
C ILE A 23 -16.79 -7.07 32.75
N GLU A 24 -17.13 -8.04 33.61
CA GLU A 24 -16.97 -9.46 33.28
C GLU A 24 -17.80 -9.90 32.07
N LYS A 25 -19.01 -9.34 31.92
CA LYS A 25 -19.88 -9.62 30.78
C LYS A 25 -19.32 -9.02 29.49
N GLU A 26 -18.75 -7.82 29.56
CA GLU A 26 -18.06 -7.17 28.44
C GLU A 26 -16.79 -7.96 28.07
N LEU A 27 -15.93 -8.29 29.03
CA LEU A 27 -14.74 -9.12 28.81
C LEU A 27 -15.05 -10.49 28.19
N LYS A 28 -16.17 -11.12 28.58
CA LYS A 28 -16.62 -12.37 27.93
C LYS A 28 -17.02 -12.16 26.48
N LYS A 29 -17.71 -11.06 26.16
CA LYS A 29 -18.07 -10.72 24.78
C LYS A 29 -16.81 -10.42 23.96
N ASP A 30 -15.89 -9.63 24.50
CA ASP A 30 -14.64 -9.26 23.85
C ASP A 30 -13.81 -10.50 23.55
N ARG A 31 -13.68 -11.44 24.49
CA ARG A 31 -13.00 -12.73 24.25
C ARG A 31 -13.64 -13.56 23.14
N ILE A 32 -14.96 -13.55 23.03
CA ILE A 32 -15.67 -14.28 21.96
C ILE A 32 -15.41 -13.61 20.60
N GLN A 33 -15.44 -12.28 20.57
CA GLN A 33 -15.17 -11.50 19.36
C GLN A 33 -13.70 -11.61 18.92
N GLU A 34 -12.78 -11.58 19.86
CA GLU A 34 -11.34 -11.77 19.64
C GLU A 34 -11.05 -13.16 19.06
N ARG A 35 -11.71 -14.21 19.56
CA ARG A 35 -11.62 -15.57 18.98
C ARG A 35 -12.11 -15.66 17.54
N LYS A 36 -12.99 -14.76 17.10
CA LYS A 36 -13.50 -14.66 15.73
C LYS A 36 -12.78 -13.60 14.90
N THR A 37 -11.75 -12.97 15.46
CA THR A 37 -10.98 -11.93 14.80
C THR A 37 -9.73 -12.53 14.17
N ILE A 38 -9.56 -12.32 12.87
CA ILE A 38 -8.37 -12.73 12.13
C ILE A 38 -7.52 -11.48 11.95
N LYS A 39 -6.34 -11.48 12.58
CA LYS A 39 -5.38 -10.38 12.46
C LYS A 39 -4.46 -10.63 11.27
N VAL A 40 -4.56 -9.78 10.26
CA VAL A 40 -3.76 -9.84 9.03
C VAL A 40 -2.79 -8.66 9.01
N LEU A 41 -1.50 -8.94 8.86
CA LEU A 41 -0.46 -7.93 8.81
C LEU A 41 0.03 -7.72 7.37
N LEU A 42 -0.08 -6.49 6.85
CA LEU A 42 0.44 -6.11 5.54
C LEU A 42 1.92 -5.72 5.66
N LEU A 43 2.82 -6.51 5.08
CA LEU A 43 4.25 -6.25 5.07
C LEU A 43 4.79 -6.08 3.64
N GLY A 44 5.99 -5.50 3.53
CA GLY A 44 6.67 -5.29 2.25
C GLY A 44 7.34 -3.92 2.13
N SER A 45 8.22 -3.78 1.15
CA SER A 45 9.01 -2.56 0.92
C SER A 45 8.14 -1.34 0.61
N ALA A 46 8.74 -0.14 0.65
CA ALA A 46 8.06 1.09 0.25
C ALA A 46 7.51 0.95 -1.19
N ASP A 47 6.38 1.59 -1.46
CA ASP A 47 5.71 1.57 -2.76
C ASP A 47 5.31 0.19 -3.33
N SER A 48 5.34 -0.88 -2.54
CA SER A 48 4.94 -2.20 -3.03
C SER A 48 3.44 -2.34 -3.32
N GLY A 49 2.60 -1.44 -2.79
CA GLY A 49 1.14 -1.44 -2.97
C GLY A 49 0.31 -1.84 -1.75
N LYS A 50 0.93 -1.98 -0.58
CA LYS A 50 0.23 -2.29 0.70
C LYS A 50 -0.96 -1.35 0.97
N SER A 51 -0.71 -0.05 0.95
CA SER A 51 -1.76 0.93 1.23
C SER A 51 -2.82 0.98 0.13
N THR A 52 -2.49 0.59 -1.11
CA THR A 52 -3.47 0.41 -2.18
C THR A 52 -4.41 -0.76 -1.87
N ILE A 53 -3.87 -1.90 -1.44
CA ILE A 53 -4.67 -3.05 -1.00
C ILE A 53 -5.53 -2.68 0.21
N ALA A 54 -4.96 -1.96 1.19
CA ALA A 54 -5.70 -1.48 2.35
C ALA A 54 -6.90 -0.59 1.95
N LYS A 55 -6.70 0.34 0.99
CA LYS A 55 -7.79 1.16 0.43
C LYS A 55 -8.84 0.31 -0.28
N GLN A 56 -8.45 -0.70 -1.06
CA GLN A 56 -9.40 -1.63 -1.69
C GLN A 56 -10.26 -2.34 -0.65
N MET A 57 -9.66 -2.83 0.44
CA MET A 57 -10.41 -3.48 1.53
C MET A 57 -11.40 -2.52 2.20
N ARG A 58 -11.03 -1.24 2.35
CA ARG A 58 -11.96 -0.22 2.86
C ARG A 58 -13.15 -0.02 1.93
N ILE A 59 -12.90 0.12 0.64
CA ILE A 59 -13.93 0.31 -0.39
C ILE A 59 -14.85 -0.92 -0.47
N LEU A 60 -14.28 -2.11 -0.46
CA LEU A 60 -15.02 -3.37 -0.63
C LEU A 60 -15.80 -3.76 0.62
N HIS A 61 -15.26 -3.52 1.82
CA HIS A 61 -15.76 -4.15 3.05
C HIS A 61 -15.92 -3.21 4.26
N ALA A 62 -15.41 -1.98 4.24
CA ALA A 62 -15.41 -1.08 5.40
C ALA A 62 -16.03 0.30 5.13
N HIS A 63 -17.17 0.34 4.42
CA HIS A 63 -17.96 1.54 4.14
C HIS A 63 -17.21 2.69 3.42
N GLY A 64 -16.09 2.38 2.76
CA GLY A 64 -15.34 3.35 1.98
C GLY A 64 -14.72 4.49 2.80
N PHE A 65 -14.87 5.71 2.30
CA PHE A 65 -14.26 6.92 2.85
C PHE A 65 -15.33 8.00 3.07
N ASN A 66 -15.25 8.71 4.19
CA ASN A 66 -16.20 9.78 4.50
C ASN A 66 -15.78 11.14 3.89
N GLU A 67 -16.68 12.12 3.90
CA GLU A 67 -16.44 13.46 3.32
C GLU A 67 -15.15 14.15 3.78
N SER A 68 -14.82 14.05 5.07
CA SER A 68 -13.58 14.66 5.59
C SER A 68 -12.33 14.00 5.02
N GLU A 69 -12.37 12.68 4.80
CA GLU A 69 -11.30 11.92 4.16
C GLU A 69 -11.22 12.24 2.66
N LEU A 70 -12.36 12.42 2.00
CA LEU A 70 -12.41 12.81 0.57
C LEU A 70 -11.74 14.16 0.34
N ILE A 71 -11.92 15.14 1.23
CA ILE A 71 -11.23 16.43 1.17
C ILE A 71 -9.70 16.24 1.27
N ASN A 72 -9.23 15.39 2.20
CA ASN A 72 -7.81 15.09 2.33
C ASN A 72 -7.25 14.38 1.09
N TYR A 73 -8.01 13.46 0.49
CA TYR A 73 -7.61 12.81 -0.76
C TYR A 73 -7.57 13.78 -1.92
N ARG A 74 -8.49 14.75 -2.01
CA ARG A 74 -8.44 15.81 -3.02
C ARG A 74 -7.11 16.56 -2.96
N TYR A 75 -6.70 16.99 -1.76
CA TYR A 75 -5.41 17.63 -1.55
C TYR A 75 -4.23 16.73 -1.93
N MET A 76 -4.27 15.46 -1.53
CA MET A 76 -3.24 14.46 -1.84
C MET A 76 -3.09 14.25 -3.36
N ILE A 77 -4.21 14.20 -4.09
CA ILE A 77 -4.21 14.01 -5.54
C ILE A 77 -3.60 15.23 -6.24
N PHE A 78 -3.89 16.45 -5.79
CA PHE A 78 -3.22 17.65 -6.32
C PHE A 78 -1.72 17.67 -5.99
N THR A 79 -1.33 17.26 -4.79
CA THR A 79 0.07 17.02 -4.45
C THR A 79 0.73 16.03 -5.39
N ASN A 80 0.06 14.90 -5.69
CA ASN A 80 0.57 13.93 -6.65
C ASN A 80 0.66 14.51 -8.07
N MET A 81 -0.29 15.32 -8.50
CA MET A 81 -0.23 16.02 -9.80
C MET A 81 1.01 16.93 -9.89
N VAL A 82 1.34 17.66 -8.82
CA VAL A 82 2.56 18.47 -8.76
C VAL A 82 3.82 17.60 -8.88
N VAL A 83 3.85 16.47 -8.17
CA VAL A 83 4.98 15.53 -8.20
C VAL A 83 5.18 14.91 -9.60
N ILE A 84 4.12 14.43 -10.26
CA ILE A 84 4.27 13.83 -11.59
C ILE A 84 4.71 14.86 -12.63
N TYR A 85 4.26 16.12 -12.51
CA TYR A 85 4.72 17.20 -13.38
C TYR A 85 6.18 17.60 -13.12
N HIS A 86 6.63 17.57 -11.86
CA HIS A 86 8.04 17.75 -11.53
C HIS A 86 8.91 16.67 -12.21
N HIS A 87 8.53 15.40 -12.11
CA HIS A 87 9.24 14.30 -12.77
C HIS A 87 9.22 14.43 -14.29
N LEU A 88 8.08 14.84 -14.87
CA LEU A 88 7.98 15.12 -16.31
C LEU A 88 8.95 16.22 -16.73
N CYS A 89 9.03 17.34 -15.99
CA CYS A 89 9.98 18.41 -16.28
C CYS A 89 11.43 17.92 -16.21
N ARG A 90 11.79 17.10 -15.22
CA ARG A 90 13.14 16.51 -15.13
C ARG A 90 13.45 15.59 -16.30
N GLY A 91 12.48 14.78 -16.73
CA GLY A 91 12.59 13.95 -17.93
C GLY A 91 12.79 14.78 -19.20
N CYS A 92 12.00 15.84 -19.35
CA CYS A 92 12.12 16.81 -20.45
C CYS A 92 13.52 17.46 -20.47
N GLN A 93 14.03 17.87 -19.30
CA GLN A 93 15.39 18.41 -19.16
C GLN A 93 16.45 17.42 -19.62
N ALA A 94 16.38 16.17 -19.15
CA ALA A 94 17.35 15.12 -19.48
C ALA A 94 17.36 14.78 -20.98
N LEU A 95 16.20 14.89 -21.64
CA LEU A 95 16.04 14.62 -23.06
C LEU A 95 16.17 15.86 -23.96
N ASN A 96 16.43 17.04 -23.38
CA ASN A 96 16.46 18.32 -24.08
C ASN A 96 15.19 18.59 -24.91
N VAL A 97 14.02 18.28 -24.35
CA VAL A 97 12.73 18.63 -24.95
C VAL A 97 12.62 20.16 -25.00
N PRO A 98 12.30 20.76 -26.16
CA PRO A 98 12.19 22.21 -26.28
C PRO A 98 11.02 22.73 -25.46
N VAL A 99 11.25 23.85 -24.77
CA VAL A 99 10.26 24.61 -24.00
C VAL A 99 10.12 25.98 -24.67
N ASN A 100 8.89 26.41 -24.92
CA ASN A 100 8.65 27.72 -25.52
C ASN A 100 8.94 28.83 -24.50
N GLU A 101 9.33 30.03 -24.99
CA GLU A 101 9.67 31.17 -24.13
C GLU A 101 8.52 31.56 -23.19
N ASP A 102 7.26 31.48 -23.66
CA ASP A 102 6.06 31.79 -22.88
C ASP A 102 5.69 30.70 -21.85
N GLU A 103 6.30 29.52 -21.94
CA GLU A 103 6.10 28.40 -21.01
C GLU A 103 7.26 28.26 -20.00
N GLN A 104 8.35 29.01 -20.16
CA GLN A 104 9.58 28.85 -19.39
C GLN A 104 9.37 29.04 -17.89
N ASP A 105 8.64 30.08 -17.48
CA ASP A 105 8.38 30.36 -16.05
C ASP A 105 7.60 29.22 -15.38
N LEU A 106 6.62 28.66 -16.10
CA LEU A 106 5.82 27.55 -15.61
C LEU A 106 6.67 26.27 -15.51
N TYR A 107 7.47 25.99 -16.54
CA TYR A 107 8.40 24.86 -16.55
C TYR A 107 9.40 24.93 -15.37
N GLU A 108 10.03 26.09 -15.18
CA GLU A 108 10.97 26.34 -14.08
C GLU A 108 10.31 26.25 -12.69
N LYS A 109 9.05 26.71 -12.58
CA LYS A 109 8.26 26.59 -11.33
C LYS A 109 8.12 25.12 -10.91
N PHE A 110 7.75 24.22 -11.82
CA PHE A 110 7.59 22.79 -11.50
C PHE A 110 8.92 22.04 -11.46
N LEU A 111 9.92 22.44 -12.26
CA LEU A 111 11.24 21.81 -12.24
C LEU A 111 11.96 22.08 -10.91
N ASN A 112 12.02 23.35 -10.49
CA ASN A 112 12.93 23.78 -9.42
C ASN A 112 12.22 24.22 -8.12
N LYS A 113 10.92 24.50 -8.15
CA LYS A 113 10.17 25.00 -6.99
C LYS A 113 9.01 24.11 -6.55
N HIS A 114 8.93 22.86 -7.03
CA HIS A 114 7.82 21.96 -6.69
C HIS A 114 7.59 21.79 -5.18
N LEU A 115 8.64 21.68 -4.35
CA LEU A 115 8.48 21.58 -2.90
C LEU A 115 7.80 22.82 -2.30
N LYS A 116 8.12 24.03 -2.79
CA LYS A 116 7.44 25.26 -2.34
C LYS A 116 5.96 25.29 -2.75
N ILE A 117 5.62 24.68 -3.87
CA ILE A 117 4.21 24.51 -4.29
C ILE A 117 3.50 23.58 -3.33
N LEU A 118 4.15 22.50 -2.90
CA LEU A 118 3.58 21.54 -1.95
C LEU A 118 3.42 22.13 -0.54
N ASP A 119 4.34 22.99 -0.11
CA ASP A 119 4.26 23.70 1.18
C ASP A 119 3.08 24.68 1.23
N PHE A 120 2.72 25.26 0.07
CA PHE A 120 1.69 26.29 -0.06
C PHE A 120 0.76 25.97 -1.23
N LEU A 121 0.04 24.86 -1.13
CA LEU A 121 -0.92 24.45 -2.15
C LEU A 121 -2.20 25.29 -2.01
N ASP A 122 -2.28 26.37 -2.80
CA ASP A 122 -3.40 27.31 -2.84
C ASP A 122 -4.37 27.00 -4.00
N ASP A 123 -5.48 27.73 -4.09
CA ASP A 123 -6.46 27.54 -5.16
C ASP A 123 -5.90 27.86 -6.57
N ASP A 124 -4.83 28.66 -6.65
CA ASP A 124 -4.14 28.99 -7.91
C ASP A 124 -3.35 27.78 -8.48
N ILE A 125 -3.18 26.71 -7.69
CA ILE A 125 -2.53 25.49 -8.17
C ILE A 125 -3.32 24.84 -9.30
N ILE A 126 -4.66 24.89 -9.27
CA ILE A 126 -5.50 24.29 -10.31
C ILE A 126 -5.24 24.98 -11.65
N VAL A 127 -5.10 26.31 -11.63
CA VAL A 127 -4.74 27.11 -12.82
C VAL A 127 -3.36 26.70 -13.33
N SER A 128 -2.37 26.61 -12.45
CA SER A 128 -1.01 26.21 -12.83
C SER A 128 -0.97 24.78 -13.41
N LEU A 129 -1.68 23.83 -12.81
CA LEU A 129 -1.78 22.45 -13.29
C LEU A 129 -2.54 22.35 -14.63
N ALA A 130 -3.55 23.18 -14.84
CA ALA A 130 -4.27 23.26 -16.10
C ALA A 130 -3.39 23.85 -17.21
N GLN A 131 -2.55 24.84 -16.90
CA GLN A 131 -1.53 25.34 -17.83
C GLN A 131 -0.50 24.26 -18.16
N MET A 132 0.02 23.53 -17.15
CA MET A 132 0.95 22.41 -17.36
C MET A 132 0.36 21.36 -18.30
N ARG A 133 -0.90 20.99 -18.10
CA ARG A 133 -1.59 20.00 -18.96
C ARG A 133 -1.63 20.43 -20.43
N ASN A 134 -1.84 21.72 -20.67
CA ASN A 134 -2.04 22.25 -22.01
C ASN A 134 -0.74 22.64 -22.73
N SER A 135 0.38 22.71 -21.99
CA SER A 135 1.66 23.16 -22.51
C SER A 135 2.22 22.24 -23.60
N GLN A 136 3.02 22.82 -24.49
CA GLN A 136 3.63 22.09 -25.59
C GLN A 136 4.72 21.14 -25.09
N PHE A 137 5.54 21.56 -24.13
CA PHE A 137 6.57 20.68 -23.56
C PHE A 137 5.97 19.47 -22.84
N THR A 138 4.80 19.60 -22.18
CA THR A 138 4.12 18.46 -21.56
C THR A 138 3.71 17.45 -22.62
N LYS A 139 3.07 17.89 -23.71
CA LYS A 139 2.64 17.00 -24.80
C LYS A 139 3.83 16.29 -25.45
N GLU A 140 4.95 16.99 -25.61
CA GLU A 140 6.17 16.39 -26.19
C GLU A 140 6.84 15.43 -25.21
N GLY A 141 7.02 15.83 -23.96
CA GLY A 141 7.60 14.99 -22.91
C GLY A 141 6.83 13.70 -22.68
N LEU A 142 5.49 13.76 -22.76
CA LEU A 142 4.64 12.57 -22.62
C LEU A 142 4.89 11.49 -23.68
N LYS A 143 5.46 11.83 -24.85
CA LYS A 143 5.86 10.85 -25.88
C LYS A 143 7.10 10.05 -25.50
N HIS A 144 7.77 10.43 -24.42
CA HIS A 144 9.05 9.88 -24.00
C HIS A 144 9.05 9.35 -22.56
N VAL A 145 7.88 9.21 -21.93
CA VAL A 145 7.75 8.78 -20.52
C VAL A 145 8.42 7.45 -20.22
N GLU A 146 8.50 6.54 -21.19
CA GLU A 146 9.19 5.25 -21.05
C GLU A 146 10.73 5.38 -20.94
N LYS A 147 11.29 6.56 -21.23
CA LYS A 147 12.75 6.81 -21.22
C LYS A 147 13.26 7.35 -19.87
N PHE A 148 12.38 7.68 -18.94
CA PHE A 148 12.76 8.22 -17.64
C PHE A 148 11.80 7.76 -16.54
N TYR A 149 12.22 7.91 -15.29
CA TYR A 149 11.37 7.53 -14.16
C TYR A 149 10.14 8.43 -14.07
N MET A 150 8.97 7.78 -13.93
CA MET A 150 7.71 8.42 -13.58
C MET A 150 7.05 7.67 -12.41
N PRO A 151 6.38 8.37 -11.48
CA PRO A 151 5.56 7.71 -10.47
C PRO A 151 4.50 6.80 -11.10
N ASP A 152 4.25 5.63 -10.52
CA ASP A 152 3.33 4.61 -11.07
C ASP A 152 1.90 5.11 -11.38
N ASN A 153 1.42 6.13 -10.65
CA ASN A 153 0.09 6.69 -10.85
C ASN A 153 0.04 7.77 -11.95
N SER A 154 1.17 8.08 -12.60
CA SER A 154 1.26 9.17 -13.58
C SER A 154 0.32 8.98 -14.78
N LEU A 155 0.28 7.77 -15.36
CA LEU A 155 -0.57 7.49 -16.52
C LEU A 155 -2.05 7.73 -16.20
N TYR A 156 -2.50 7.24 -15.05
CA TYR A 156 -3.86 7.44 -14.57
C TYR A 156 -4.17 8.93 -14.38
N LEU A 157 -3.29 9.66 -13.69
CA LEU A 157 -3.49 11.07 -13.39
C LEU A 157 -3.48 11.94 -14.64
N PHE A 158 -2.59 11.70 -15.60
CA PHE A 158 -2.59 12.43 -16.88
C PHE A 158 -3.86 12.17 -17.70
N ALA A 159 -4.30 10.91 -17.80
CA ALA A 159 -5.52 10.56 -18.52
C ALA A 159 -6.77 11.24 -17.91
N ASN A 160 -6.79 11.37 -16.59
CA ASN A 160 -7.91 11.94 -15.84
C ASN A 160 -7.74 13.41 -15.47
N ALA A 161 -6.66 14.07 -15.90
CA ALA A 161 -6.34 15.44 -15.50
C ALA A 161 -7.47 16.42 -15.83
N HIS A 162 -8.20 16.20 -16.93
CA HIS A 162 -9.31 17.07 -17.33
C HIS A 162 -10.44 17.12 -16.29
N ARG A 163 -10.81 15.99 -15.67
CA ARG A 163 -11.85 15.95 -14.62
C ARG A 163 -11.30 16.27 -13.25
N ILE A 164 -10.04 15.93 -12.98
CA ILE A 164 -9.38 16.19 -11.70
C ILE A 164 -9.18 17.69 -11.48
N LEU A 165 -8.90 18.42 -12.57
CA LEU A 165 -8.68 19.87 -12.53
C LEU A 165 -9.97 20.69 -12.73
N ASP A 166 -11.15 20.06 -12.72
CA ASP A 166 -12.42 20.76 -12.75
C ASP A 166 -12.70 21.46 -11.40
N GLN A 167 -13.40 22.60 -11.44
CA GLN A 167 -13.72 23.38 -10.23
C GLN A 167 -14.56 22.58 -9.22
N ASN A 168 -15.46 21.71 -9.70
CA ASN A 168 -16.35 20.90 -8.86
C ASN A 168 -15.81 19.47 -8.67
N TYR A 169 -14.50 19.29 -8.79
CA TYR A 169 -13.89 17.97 -8.66
C TYR A 169 -14.08 17.39 -7.25
N HIS A 170 -14.69 16.20 -7.21
CA HIS A 170 -14.77 15.32 -6.06
C HIS A 170 -14.02 14.01 -6.35
N PRO A 171 -13.10 13.57 -5.47
CA PRO A 171 -12.38 12.31 -5.67
C PRO A 171 -13.31 11.11 -5.74
N THR A 172 -13.09 10.28 -6.76
CA THR A 172 -13.74 8.97 -6.89
C THR A 172 -12.95 7.91 -6.12
N GLU A 173 -13.55 6.75 -5.89
CA GLU A 173 -12.85 5.59 -5.30
C GLU A 173 -11.59 5.22 -6.09
N ILE A 174 -11.64 5.30 -7.42
CA ILE A 174 -10.51 5.01 -8.30
C ILE A 174 -9.39 6.04 -8.13
N ASP A 175 -9.74 7.31 -7.90
CA ASP A 175 -8.74 8.35 -7.60
C ASP A 175 -8.02 8.07 -6.29
N ILE A 176 -8.77 7.66 -5.27
CA ILE A 176 -8.24 7.34 -3.95
C ILE A 176 -7.29 6.15 -4.03
N ILE A 177 -7.63 5.12 -4.81
CA ILE A 177 -6.78 3.96 -5.08
C ILE A 177 -5.44 4.39 -5.69
N HIS A 178 -5.44 5.35 -6.62
CA HIS A 178 -4.24 5.86 -7.29
C HIS A 178 -3.50 6.97 -6.52
N ALA A 179 -4.10 7.53 -5.48
CA ALA A 179 -3.45 8.53 -4.64
C ALA A 179 -2.26 7.91 -3.88
N ARG A 180 -1.12 8.60 -3.87
CA ARG A 180 0.13 8.15 -3.25
C ARG A 180 0.49 9.05 -2.08
N ALA A 181 0.83 8.42 -0.97
CA ALA A 181 1.41 9.06 0.21
C ALA A 181 2.33 8.06 0.89
N SER A 182 3.42 8.57 1.47
CA SER A 182 4.29 7.75 2.32
C SER A 182 3.57 7.43 3.63
N THR A 183 3.28 6.14 3.85
CA THR A 183 2.64 5.68 5.07
C THR A 183 3.63 5.76 6.23
N THR A 184 3.32 6.61 7.21
CA THR A 184 4.05 6.74 8.47
C THR A 184 3.22 6.18 9.62
N GLY A 185 3.82 5.29 10.41
CA GLY A 185 3.13 4.63 11.53
C GLY A 185 2.34 3.38 11.13
N VAL A 186 1.31 3.10 11.92
CA VAL A 186 0.49 1.88 11.86
C VAL A 186 -0.96 2.28 11.69
N TYR A 187 -1.61 1.78 10.64
CA TYR A 187 -3.02 2.01 10.35
C TYR A 187 -3.78 0.69 10.41
N GLU A 188 -4.99 0.74 10.94
CA GLU A 188 -5.82 -0.45 11.11
C GLU A 188 -7.17 -0.27 10.45
N ILE A 189 -7.60 -1.31 9.76
CA ILE A 189 -8.92 -1.39 9.14
C ILE A 189 -9.59 -2.66 9.65
N GLY A 190 -10.79 -2.49 10.20
CA GLY A 190 -11.62 -3.57 10.69
C GLY A 190 -12.86 -3.74 9.82
N PHE A 191 -13.16 -4.97 9.39
CA PHE A 191 -14.35 -5.25 8.61
C PHE A 191 -14.85 -6.68 8.83
N GLN A 192 -16.15 -6.88 8.64
CA GLN A 192 -16.74 -8.21 8.60
C GLN A 192 -16.47 -8.84 7.24
N PHE A 193 -15.93 -10.06 7.24
CA PHE A 193 -15.75 -10.87 6.04
C PHE A 193 -16.30 -12.27 6.30
N ARG A 194 -17.40 -12.61 5.63
CA ARG A 194 -18.17 -13.84 5.88
C ARG A 194 -18.57 -13.92 7.37
N ASN A 195 -18.09 -14.93 8.10
CA ASN A 195 -18.41 -15.16 9.52
C ASN A 195 -17.31 -14.68 10.48
N PHE A 196 -16.28 -13.99 9.97
CA PHE A 196 -15.12 -13.55 10.73
C PHE A 196 -14.96 -12.04 10.65
N TYR A 197 -14.36 -11.48 11.70
CA TYR A 197 -13.92 -10.09 11.68
C TYR A 197 -12.47 -10.05 11.24
N ILE A 198 -12.15 -9.36 10.15
CA ILE A 198 -10.78 -9.13 9.72
C ILE A 198 -10.28 -7.84 10.36
N ARG A 199 -9.13 -7.93 11.01
CA ARG A 199 -8.33 -6.80 11.47
C ARG A 199 -7.09 -6.69 10.61
N LEU A 200 -7.13 -5.83 9.60
CA LEU A 200 -6.04 -5.61 8.65
C LEU A 200 -5.15 -4.47 9.14
N ILE A 201 -3.85 -4.71 9.21
CA ILE A 201 -2.87 -3.75 9.73
C ILE A 201 -1.90 -3.37 8.63
N ASP A 202 -1.94 -2.10 8.21
CA ASP A 202 -1.02 -1.49 7.26
C ASP A 202 0.10 -0.76 8.01
N VAL A 203 1.34 -1.05 7.65
CA VAL A 203 2.53 -0.45 8.26
C VAL A 203 3.42 0.19 7.20
N GLY A 204 4.14 1.25 7.58
CA GLY A 204 5.10 1.91 6.69
C GLY A 204 6.17 0.95 6.17
N GLY A 205 6.45 1.02 4.86
CA GLY A 205 7.40 0.12 4.17
C GLY A 205 8.86 0.62 4.08
N GLN A 206 9.08 1.90 4.40
CA GLN A 206 10.42 2.52 4.41
C GLN A 206 11.28 1.91 5.52
N LYS A 207 12.59 1.85 5.33
CA LYS A 207 13.52 1.21 6.29
C LYS A 207 13.42 1.82 7.69
N THR A 208 13.21 3.13 7.78
CA THR A 208 12.96 3.83 9.06
C THR A 208 11.69 3.36 9.78
N GLU A 209 10.64 3.00 9.05
CA GLU A 209 9.36 2.54 9.59
C GLU A 209 9.39 1.04 9.97
N ARG A 210 10.22 0.22 9.30
CA ARG A 210 10.33 -1.24 9.54
C ARG A 210 10.64 -1.59 11.00
N ARG A 211 11.35 -0.72 11.73
CA ARG A 211 11.66 -0.92 13.16
C ARG A 211 10.42 -0.98 14.05
N LYS A 212 9.30 -0.39 13.61
CA LYS A 212 8.03 -0.37 14.36
C LYS A 212 7.21 -1.65 14.17
N TRP A 213 7.55 -2.48 13.18
CA TRP A 213 6.74 -3.66 12.79
C TRP A 213 6.61 -4.68 13.91
N ILE A 214 7.65 -4.85 14.74
CA ILE A 214 7.66 -5.79 15.86
C ILE A 214 6.50 -5.55 16.85
N HIS A 215 6.06 -4.30 17.00
CA HIS A 215 4.92 -3.94 17.85
C HIS A 215 3.57 -4.45 17.31
N CYS A 216 3.53 -4.89 16.05
CA CYS A 216 2.32 -5.39 15.40
C CYS A 216 2.25 -6.92 15.37
N PHE A 217 3.33 -7.64 15.71
CA PHE A 217 3.45 -9.10 15.49
C PHE A 217 2.67 -9.96 16.48
N GLU A 218 2.26 -9.40 17.62
CA GLU A 218 1.52 -10.16 18.63
C GLU A 218 0.17 -10.67 18.07
N ASN A 219 -0.12 -11.96 18.25
CA ASN A 219 -1.37 -12.60 17.85
C ASN A 219 -1.74 -12.40 16.36
N VAL A 220 -0.75 -12.23 15.48
CA VAL A 220 -0.99 -12.20 14.03
C VAL A 220 -1.36 -13.60 13.55
N THR A 221 -2.43 -13.70 12.77
CA THR A 221 -2.90 -14.96 12.20
C THR A 221 -2.25 -15.23 10.84
N ALA A 222 -2.06 -14.17 10.06
CA ALA A 222 -1.47 -14.24 8.73
C ALA A 222 -0.67 -12.98 8.39
N VAL A 223 0.40 -13.19 7.64
CA VAL A 223 1.19 -12.13 7.01
C VAL A 223 0.81 -12.10 5.54
N LEU A 224 0.36 -10.94 5.09
CA LEU A 224 0.19 -10.62 3.68
C LEU A 224 1.38 -9.77 3.24
N PHE A 225 2.39 -10.42 2.64
CA PHE A 225 3.56 -9.75 2.13
C PHE A 225 3.33 -9.29 0.70
N VAL A 226 3.59 -8.01 0.42
CA VAL A 226 3.35 -7.38 -0.88
C VAL A 226 4.68 -6.88 -1.43
N THR A 227 5.04 -7.32 -2.63
CA THR A 227 6.22 -6.87 -3.38
C THR A 227 5.80 -6.28 -4.72
N ALA A 228 6.54 -5.29 -5.22
CA ALA A 228 6.34 -4.74 -6.55
C ALA A 228 7.24 -5.48 -7.55
N LEU A 229 6.66 -6.16 -8.52
CA LEU A 229 7.42 -6.78 -9.60
C LEU A 229 8.13 -5.73 -10.46
N SER A 230 7.51 -4.56 -10.62
CA SER A 230 8.02 -3.50 -11.50
C SER A 230 9.22 -2.73 -10.95
N CYS A 231 9.72 -3.00 -9.74
CA CYS A 231 10.83 -2.25 -9.15
C CYS A 231 12.23 -2.83 -9.47
N TYR A 232 12.31 -3.81 -10.37
CA TYR A 232 13.58 -4.47 -10.73
C TYR A 232 14.64 -3.53 -11.30
N ASP A 233 14.24 -2.40 -11.89
CA ASP A 233 15.13 -1.38 -12.45
C ASP A 233 15.30 -0.14 -11.56
N GLN A 234 14.84 -0.23 -10.30
CA GLN A 234 14.83 0.87 -9.34
C GLN A 234 15.77 0.60 -8.17
N PHE A 235 16.28 1.68 -7.58
CA PHE A 235 17.12 1.66 -6.39
C PHE A 235 16.40 2.38 -5.25
N LEU A 236 16.69 1.96 -4.01
CA LEU A 236 16.07 2.56 -2.83
C LEU A 236 16.48 4.03 -2.68
N GLU A 237 15.53 4.88 -2.32
CA GLU A 237 15.81 6.28 -1.99
C GLU A 237 16.72 6.39 -0.75
N GLU A 238 16.47 5.54 0.26
CA GLU A 238 17.24 5.49 1.51
C GLU A 238 18.65 4.88 1.33
N GLU A 239 18.87 4.11 0.26
CA GLU A 239 20.14 3.44 -0.04
C GLU A 239 20.31 3.28 -1.56
N PRO A 240 20.81 4.31 -2.28
CA PRO A 240 20.82 4.35 -3.75
C PRO A 240 21.65 3.28 -4.45
N THR A 241 22.44 2.50 -3.71
CA THR A 241 23.20 1.35 -4.23
C THR A 241 22.45 0.03 -4.16
N LYS A 242 21.34 -0.02 -3.40
CA LYS A 242 20.56 -1.24 -3.19
C LYS A 242 19.37 -1.28 -4.14
N ASN A 243 19.28 -2.33 -4.95
CA ASN A 243 18.14 -2.55 -5.83
C ASN A 243 16.86 -2.79 -5.02
N CYS A 244 15.74 -2.21 -5.45
CA CYS A 244 14.46 -2.30 -4.75
C CYS A 244 13.90 -3.72 -4.69
N LEU A 245 14.03 -4.51 -5.77
CA LEU A 245 13.52 -5.88 -5.82
C LEU A 245 14.38 -6.80 -4.95
N GLU A 246 15.71 -6.67 -5.01
CA GLU A 246 16.62 -7.40 -4.12
C GLU A 246 16.35 -7.11 -2.63
N ASP A 247 16.17 -5.84 -2.24
CA ASP A 247 15.76 -5.48 -0.87
C ASP A 247 14.44 -6.14 -0.49
N SER A 248 13.47 -6.22 -1.42
CA SER A 248 12.20 -6.87 -1.15
C SER A 248 12.33 -8.38 -0.96
N VAL A 249 13.21 -9.06 -1.71
CA VAL A 249 13.49 -10.50 -1.54
C VAL A 249 14.15 -10.75 -0.18
N GLU A 250 15.17 -9.97 0.17
CA GLU A 250 15.85 -10.07 1.48
C GLU A 250 14.88 -9.81 2.64
N LEU A 251 14.02 -8.79 2.51
CA LEU A 251 13.01 -8.45 3.49
C LEU A 251 11.98 -9.58 3.65
N PHE A 252 11.53 -10.19 2.55
CA PHE A 252 10.64 -11.34 2.60
C PHE A 252 11.27 -12.49 3.37
N ASN A 253 12.50 -12.87 3.03
CA ASN A 253 13.23 -13.95 3.69
C ASN A 253 13.43 -13.68 5.19
N CYS A 254 13.70 -12.43 5.56
CA CYS A 254 13.79 -12.01 6.96
C CYS A 254 12.46 -12.16 7.70
N MET A 255 11.34 -11.76 7.09
CA MET A 255 10.02 -11.86 7.71
C MET A 255 9.53 -13.30 7.79
N TYR A 256 9.75 -14.10 6.74
CA TYR A 256 9.37 -15.50 6.66
C TYR A 256 10.02 -16.34 7.77
N ASN A 257 11.32 -16.10 7.99
CA ASN A 257 12.14 -16.76 9.02
C ASN A 257 12.07 -16.10 10.40
N ASN A 258 11.24 -15.06 10.57
CA ASN A 258 11.13 -14.37 11.85
C ASN A 258 10.45 -15.26 12.92
N GLU A 259 11.07 -15.40 14.08
CA GLU A 259 10.60 -16.28 15.17
C GLU A 259 9.19 -15.92 15.66
N TYR A 260 8.85 -14.62 15.70
CA TYR A 260 7.54 -14.14 16.15
C TYR A 260 6.43 -14.44 15.11
N LEU A 261 6.81 -14.64 13.84
CA LEU A 261 5.87 -14.91 12.75
C LEU A 261 5.83 -16.40 12.36
N ARG A 262 6.60 -17.28 13.03
CA ARG A 262 6.74 -18.70 12.68
C ARG A 262 5.42 -19.47 12.60
N LYS A 263 4.41 -19.09 13.40
CA LYS A 263 3.09 -19.74 13.40
C LYS A 263 2.08 -19.13 12.42
N CYS A 264 2.42 -17.97 11.83
CA CYS A 264 1.56 -17.26 10.90
C CYS A 264 1.52 -17.96 9.54
N ASN A 265 0.36 -17.88 8.89
CA ASN A 265 0.24 -18.19 7.46
C ASN A 265 0.92 -17.09 6.65
N PHE A 266 1.69 -17.44 5.62
CA PHE A 266 2.36 -16.46 4.74
C PHE A 266 1.72 -16.46 3.36
N ILE A 267 1.22 -15.29 2.96
CA ILE A 267 0.67 -15.03 1.64
C ILE A 267 1.57 -13.99 0.97
N LEU A 268 2.00 -14.26 -0.25
CA LEU A 268 2.87 -13.41 -1.06
C LEU A 268 2.09 -12.86 -2.26
N PHE A 269 1.91 -11.55 -2.29
CA PHE A 269 1.38 -10.82 -3.44
C PHE A 269 2.52 -10.25 -4.26
N LEU A 270 2.68 -10.80 -5.44
CA LEU A 270 3.55 -10.29 -6.49
C LEU A 270 2.76 -9.24 -7.28
N ASN A 271 2.85 -7.99 -6.84
CA ASN A 271 2.01 -6.87 -7.28
C ASN A 271 2.61 -6.09 -8.47
N LYS A 272 1.79 -5.22 -9.07
CA LYS A 272 2.12 -4.37 -10.22
C LYS A 272 2.46 -5.16 -11.48
N THR A 273 1.72 -6.24 -11.70
CA THR A 273 1.84 -7.08 -12.90
C THR A 273 1.64 -6.28 -14.18
N ASP A 274 0.71 -5.34 -14.17
CA ASP A 274 0.37 -4.43 -15.27
C ASP A 274 1.50 -3.44 -15.60
N ILE A 275 2.31 -3.07 -14.61
CA ILE A 275 3.47 -2.19 -14.82
C ILE A 275 4.66 -3.02 -15.29
N LEU A 276 4.86 -4.23 -14.72
CA LEU A 276 5.90 -5.14 -15.20
C LEU A 276 5.72 -5.44 -16.69
N GLU A 277 4.50 -5.82 -17.10
CA GLU A 277 4.19 -6.22 -18.48
C GLU A 277 4.57 -5.15 -19.50
N ARG A 278 4.29 -3.87 -19.23
CA ARG A 278 4.68 -2.76 -20.11
C ARG A 278 6.17 -2.44 -20.02
N LYS A 279 6.74 -2.47 -18.81
CA LYS A 279 8.10 -2.01 -18.56
C LYS A 279 9.16 -2.91 -19.19
N VAL A 280 8.94 -4.23 -19.21
CA VAL A 280 9.90 -5.19 -19.81
C VAL A 280 10.15 -4.94 -21.30
N GLU A 281 9.23 -4.27 -22.00
CA GLU A 281 9.42 -3.90 -23.41
C GLU A 281 10.50 -2.82 -23.63
N HIS A 282 10.84 -2.05 -22.58
CA HIS A 282 11.69 -0.86 -22.69
C HIS A 282 12.85 -0.83 -21.68
N SER A 283 12.77 -1.61 -20.60
CA SER A 283 13.79 -1.73 -19.56
C SER A 283 14.19 -3.21 -19.40
N SER A 284 15.37 -3.57 -19.91
CA SER A 284 15.88 -4.96 -19.87
C SER A 284 16.14 -5.42 -18.44
N PHE A 285 15.57 -6.56 -18.06
CA PHE A 285 15.73 -7.16 -16.75
C PHE A 285 17.15 -7.68 -16.52
N SER A 286 17.76 -8.30 -17.55
CA SER A 286 19.12 -8.87 -17.48
C SER A 286 20.19 -7.83 -17.13
N LYS A 287 19.95 -6.54 -17.41
CA LYS A 287 20.84 -5.44 -17.04
C LYS A 287 20.97 -5.28 -15.52
N TYR A 288 19.92 -5.59 -14.79
CA TYR A 288 19.85 -5.44 -13.33
C TYR A 288 20.05 -6.77 -12.61
N PHE A 289 19.67 -7.88 -13.24
CA PHE A 289 19.81 -9.25 -12.72
C PHE A 289 20.66 -10.09 -13.68
N PRO A 290 22.01 -10.04 -13.58
CA PRO A 290 22.89 -10.68 -14.55
C PRO A 290 22.85 -12.21 -14.55
N ASN A 291 22.29 -12.83 -13.51
CA ASN A 291 22.07 -14.28 -13.43
C ASN A 291 20.82 -14.72 -14.21
N TYR A 292 19.99 -13.79 -14.65
CA TYR A 292 18.86 -14.08 -15.53
C TYR A 292 19.36 -14.36 -16.94
N SER A 293 18.98 -15.51 -17.49
CA SER A 293 19.44 -15.98 -18.80
C SER A 293 18.31 -16.26 -19.78
N GLU A 294 17.06 -16.02 -19.39
CA GLU A 294 15.89 -16.26 -20.23
C GLU A 294 15.56 -15.05 -21.12
N LYS A 295 14.43 -15.11 -21.82
CA LYS A 295 14.01 -14.07 -22.76
C LYS A 295 13.39 -12.90 -22.00
N GLU A 296 13.70 -11.68 -22.43
CA GLU A 296 13.11 -10.41 -21.93
C GLU A 296 11.61 -10.29 -22.30
N LYS A 297 10.81 -11.17 -21.73
CA LYS A 297 9.37 -11.30 -21.93
C LYS A 297 8.70 -11.31 -20.57
N TYR A 298 7.45 -10.83 -20.56
CA TYR A 298 6.71 -10.65 -19.32
C TYR A 298 6.60 -11.95 -18.52
N GLU A 299 6.22 -13.06 -19.13
CA GLU A 299 6.02 -14.33 -18.43
C GLU A 299 7.33 -14.87 -17.83
N GLU A 300 8.40 -14.90 -18.62
CA GLU A 300 9.72 -15.37 -18.21
C GLU A 300 10.33 -14.50 -17.09
N VAL A 301 10.25 -13.17 -17.21
CA VAL A 301 10.72 -12.26 -16.15
C VAL A 301 9.86 -12.41 -14.89
N ARG A 302 8.53 -12.45 -15.04
CA ARG A 302 7.60 -12.62 -13.92
C ARG A 302 7.87 -13.91 -13.15
N ASP A 303 8.08 -15.01 -13.87
CA ASP A 303 8.28 -16.34 -13.27
C ASP A 303 9.66 -16.44 -12.62
N TYR A 304 10.70 -15.85 -13.21
CA TYR A 304 12.00 -15.73 -12.55
C TYR A 304 11.95 -14.91 -11.27
N ILE A 305 11.26 -13.75 -11.27
CA ILE A 305 11.10 -12.95 -10.05
C ILE A 305 10.36 -13.78 -8.98
N LYS A 306 9.34 -14.54 -9.36
CA LYS A 306 8.65 -15.46 -8.45
C LYS A 306 9.63 -16.46 -7.83
N GLU A 307 10.54 -17.04 -8.62
CA GLU A 307 11.54 -18.00 -8.14
C GLU A 307 12.46 -17.38 -7.08
N LEU A 308 12.89 -16.13 -7.24
CA LEU A 308 13.71 -15.42 -6.25
C LEU A 308 13.09 -15.39 -4.84
N PHE A 309 11.76 -15.38 -4.73
CA PHE A 309 11.07 -15.41 -3.43
C PHE A 309 10.85 -16.82 -2.88
N THR A 310 11.03 -17.86 -3.70
CA THR A 310 10.82 -19.26 -3.32
C THR A 310 12.11 -20.06 -3.19
N GLU A 311 13.24 -19.52 -3.65
CA GLU A 311 14.57 -20.17 -3.58
C GLU A 311 15.13 -20.26 -2.15
N ALA A 312 14.75 -19.37 -1.24
CA ALA A 312 15.23 -19.41 0.14
C ALA A 312 14.59 -20.58 0.89
N GLU A 313 15.41 -21.58 1.24
CA GLU A 313 15.07 -22.81 1.99
C GLU A 313 13.86 -22.62 2.91
N VAL A 314 12.69 -22.91 2.35
CA VAL A 314 11.43 -22.92 3.05
C VAL A 314 11.46 -24.18 3.90
N ASP A 315 11.32 -24.04 5.22
CA ASP A 315 10.92 -25.15 6.09
C ASP A 315 9.77 -25.89 5.38
N ASP A 316 10.02 -27.14 4.91
CA ASP A 316 9.10 -27.95 4.08
C ASP A 316 7.69 -28.08 4.68
N THR A 317 7.52 -27.69 5.94
CA THR A 317 6.26 -27.73 6.67
C THR A 317 5.40 -26.47 6.52
N ARG A 318 5.93 -25.35 6.02
CA ARG A 318 5.22 -24.07 5.89
C ARG A 318 5.06 -23.69 4.41
N HIS A 319 3.84 -23.73 3.91
CA HIS A 319 3.54 -23.32 2.54
C HIS A 319 3.40 -21.80 2.40
N ILE A 320 4.00 -21.24 1.33
CA ILE A 320 3.81 -19.86 0.90
C ILE A 320 2.70 -19.83 -0.15
N TYR A 321 1.64 -19.05 0.10
CA TYR A 321 0.54 -18.89 -0.84
C TYR A 321 0.78 -17.68 -1.72
N LEU A 322 0.98 -17.91 -3.01
CA LEU A 322 1.46 -16.89 -3.93
C LEU A 322 0.39 -16.49 -4.93
N HIS A 323 0.22 -15.18 -5.11
CA HIS A 323 -0.68 -14.62 -6.11
C HIS A 323 -0.04 -13.46 -6.86
N PHE A 324 -0.23 -13.46 -8.17
CA PHE A 324 0.04 -12.30 -9.02
C PHE A 324 -1.13 -11.31 -8.90
N THR A 325 -0.80 -10.05 -8.64
CA THR A 325 -1.82 -9.04 -8.33
C THR A 325 -1.59 -7.72 -9.07
N ASN A 326 -2.71 -7.06 -9.34
CA ASN A 326 -2.76 -5.64 -9.63
C ASN A 326 -3.64 -4.99 -8.55
N ALA A 327 -3.01 -4.32 -7.60
CA ALA A 327 -3.71 -3.67 -6.48
C ALA A 327 -4.71 -2.58 -6.91
N THR A 328 -4.59 -2.05 -8.13
CA THR A 328 -5.57 -1.08 -8.66
C THR A 328 -6.81 -1.76 -9.26
N ASP A 329 -6.73 -3.05 -9.59
CA ASP A 329 -7.87 -3.84 -10.06
C ASP A 329 -8.66 -4.38 -8.87
N ARG A 330 -9.87 -3.82 -8.69
CA ARG A 330 -10.81 -4.19 -7.63
C ARG A 330 -11.21 -5.66 -7.68
N GLY A 331 -11.46 -6.20 -8.88
CA GLY A 331 -11.91 -7.59 -9.04
C GLY A 331 -10.79 -8.58 -8.72
N ASN A 332 -9.56 -8.26 -9.16
CA ASN A 332 -8.39 -9.07 -8.82
C ASN A 332 -8.15 -9.11 -7.31
N ILE A 333 -8.19 -7.97 -6.61
CA ILE A 333 -7.94 -7.91 -5.17
C ILE A 333 -9.04 -8.61 -4.35
N ASP A 334 -10.31 -8.44 -4.69
CA ASP A 334 -11.42 -9.12 -3.99
C ASP A 334 -11.30 -10.65 -4.11
N PHE A 335 -11.03 -11.15 -5.33
CA PHE A 335 -10.84 -12.58 -5.57
C PHE A 335 -9.64 -13.14 -4.81
N VAL A 336 -8.47 -12.51 -4.95
CA VAL A 336 -7.23 -13.01 -4.36
C VAL A 336 -7.28 -12.93 -2.83
N PHE A 337 -7.86 -11.88 -2.26
CA PHE A 337 -8.04 -11.77 -0.82
C PHE A 337 -9.01 -12.82 -0.28
N GLY A 338 -10.12 -13.07 -0.99
CA GLY A 338 -11.05 -14.14 -0.64
C GLY A 338 -10.37 -15.52 -0.61
N ALA A 339 -9.57 -15.83 -1.63
CA ALA A 339 -8.79 -17.08 -1.68
C ALA A 339 -7.79 -17.18 -0.51
N ALA A 340 -7.08 -16.09 -0.21
CA ALA A 340 -6.15 -16.02 0.91
C ALA A 340 -6.85 -16.22 2.27
N CYS A 341 -8.04 -15.63 2.47
CA CYS A 341 -8.84 -15.86 3.67
C CYS A 341 -9.29 -17.33 3.78
N ASP A 342 -9.71 -17.96 2.69
CA ASP A 342 -10.17 -19.36 2.71
C ASP A 342 -9.06 -20.32 3.13
N ILE A 343 -7.83 -20.05 2.68
CA ILE A 343 -6.63 -20.77 3.11
C ILE A 343 -6.37 -20.58 4.61
N ILE A 344 -6.41 -19.33 5.11
CA ILE A 344 -6.20 -19.03 6.53
C ILE A 344 -7.20 -19.80 7.39
N LEU A 345 -8.47 -19.84 6.95
CA LEU A 345 -9.55 -20.53 7.63
C LEU A 345 -9.34 -22.05 7.65
N GLN A 346 -8.99 -22.66 6.52
CA GLN A 346 -8.70 -24.10 6.45
C GLN A 346 -7.54 -24.49 7.38
N ASN A 347 -6.45 -23.73 7.38
CA ASN A 347 -5.30 -24.01 8.24
C ASN A 347 -5.64 -23.86 9.73
N ASN A 348 -6.49 -22.90 10.08
CA ASN A 348 -6.95 -22.72 11.45
C ASN A 348 -7.88 -23.86 11.92
N LEU A 349 -8.77 -24.35 11.04
CA LEU A 349 -9.62 -25.50 11.33
C LEU A 349 -8.81 -26.79 11.52
N ASN A 350 -7.82 -27.02 10.65
CA ASN A 350 -6.88 -28.15 10.77
C ASN A 350 -6.11 -28.10 12.10
N LYS A 351 -5.61 -26.93 12.50
CA LYS A 351 -4.93 -26.74 13.80
C LYS A 351 -5.86 -26.97 15.00
N ALA A 352 -7.16 -26.74 14.84
CA ALA A 352 -8.18 -26.95 15.87
C ALA A 352 -8.69 -28.40 15.94
N GLY A 353 -8.27 -29.29 15.03
CA GLY A 353 -8.69 -30.69 15.00
C GLY A 353 -10.15 -30.90 14.60
N MET A 354 -10.76 -29.93 13.89
CA MET A 354 -12.14 -30.00 13.41
C MET A 354 -12.15 -30.28 11.91
N ASN A 355 -12.18 -31.56 11.53
CA ASN A 355 -12.48 -32.02 10.17
C ASN A 355 -13.76 -32.86 10.16
#